data_AF-A0A7Y2JHT2-F1
#
_entry.id   AF-A0A7Y2JHT2-F1
#
_cell.length_a   1.000
_cell.length_b   1.000
_cell.length_c   1.000
_cell.angle_alpha   90.00
_cell.angle_beta   90.00
_cell.angle_gamma   90.00
#
_symmetry.space_group_name_H-M   'P 1'
#
loop_
_entity.id
_entity.type
_entity.pdbx_description
1 polymer ?
#
loop_
_entity_poly.entity_id
_entity_poly.type
_entity_poly.pdbx_seq_one_letter_code
_entity_poly.pdbx_strand_id
1 'polypeptide(L)' 'YYTQSFMEARNKLYVQEWNLRVMQPQVYDPNLYELQIDYDRRLDYGYELNYKLYNYFIYFQLKYDQRLTQFVPRI' A
#
# COMPACT_ATOMS: atom_id res chain seq x y z
N TYR A 1 15.53 -10.31 -1.00
CA TYR A 1 15.60 -8.87 -1.30
C TYR A 1 14.72 -8.60 -2.51
N TYR A 2 13.83 -7.59 -2.46
CA TYR A 2 12.96 -7.25 -3.59
C TYR A 2 13.60 -6.15 -4.44
N THR A 3 13.40 -6.18 -5.77
CA THR A 3 13.87 -5.11 -6.66
C THR A 3 12.99 -3.86 -6.53
N GLN A 4 13.54 -2.69 -6.87
CA GLN A 4 12.75 -1.44 -6.93
C GLN A 4 11.51 -1.61 -7.81
N SER A 5 11.68 -2.12 -9.03
CA SER A 5 10.60 -2.34 -10.00
C SER A 5 9.50 -3.27 -9.47
N PHE A 6 9.86 -4.29 -8.69
CA PHE A 6 8.89 -5.16 -8.03
C PHE A 6 8.07 -4.38 -7.00
N MET A 7 8.73 -3.59 -6.14
CA MET A 7 8.06 -2.82 -5.11
C MET A 7 7.17 -1.73 -5.71
N GLU A 8 7.61 -1.04 -6.76
CA GLU A 8 6.79 -0.06 -7.49
C GLU A 8 5.50 -0.67 -8.04
N ALA A 9 5.62 -1.85 -8.66
CA ALA A 9 4.47 -2.58 -9.18
C ALA A 9 3.48 -2.96 -8.07
N ARG A 10 3.97 -3.32 -6.89
CA ARG A 10 3.15 -3.67 -5.71
C ARG A 10 2.53 -2.44 -5.05
N ASN A 11 3.34 -1.41 -4.80
CA ASN A 11 2.93 -0.14 -4.19
C ASN A 11 1.81 0.50 -4.99
N LYS A 12 1.89 0.47 -6.32
CA LYS A 12 0.81 0.91 -7.20
C LYS A 12 -0.55 0.29 -6.84
N LEU A 13 -0.60 -1.03 -6.66
CA LEU A 13 -1.84 -1.75 -6.38
C LEU A 13 -2.32 -1.45 -4.95
N TYR A 14 -1.39 -1.43 -3.99
CA TYR A 14 -1.71 -1.13 -2.60
C TYR A 14 -2.23 0.30 -2.41
N VAL A 15 -1.60 1.30 -3.03
CA VAL A 15 -2.03 2.70 -2.98
C VAL A 15 -3.41 2.87 -3.61
N GLN A 16 -3.67 2.20 -4.75
CA GLN A 16 -4.98 2.27 -5.40
C GLN A 16 -6.10 1.78 -4.46
N GLU A 17 -5.92 0.60 -3.86
CA GLU A 17 -6.91 0.02 -2.96
C GLU A 17 -7.01 0.79 -1.63
N TRP A 18 -5.89 1.26 -1.09
CA TRP A 18 -5.87 2.15 0.07
C TRP A 18 -6.70 3.42 -0.18
N ASN A 19 -6.44 4.13 -1.28
CA ASN A 19 -7.16 5.37 -1.60
C ASN A 19 -8.65 5.13 -1.85
N LEU A 20 -9.02 3.99 -2.45
CA LEU A 20 -10.43 3.59 -2.59
C LEU A 20 -11.12 3.43 -1.22
N ARG A 21 -10.42 2.87 -0.22
CA ARG A 21 -10.94 2.68 1.13
C ARG A 21 -11.04 3.97 1.94
N VAL A 22 -10.03 4.85 1.82
CA VAL A 22 -10.05 6.20 2.41
C VAL A 22 -11.30 6.98 1.96
N MET A 23 -11.71 6.83 0.70
CA MET A 23 -12.91 7.50 0.16
C MET A 23 -14.24 6.86 0.58
N GLN A 24 -14.22 5.73 1.30
CA GLN A 24 -15.41 4.98 1.71
C GLN A 24 -15.48 4.82 3.24
N PRO A 25 -15.50 5.92 4.02
CA PRO A 25 -15.51 5.87 5.48
C PRO A 25 -16.79 5.25 6.07
N GLN A 26 -17.84 5.06 5.26
CA GLN A 26 -19.07 4.36 5.66
C GLN A 26 -18.91 2.84 5.63
N VAL A 27 -17.89 2.33 4.93
CA VAL A 27 -17.64 0.89 4.74
C VAL A 27 -16.36 0.46 5.46
N TYR A 28 -15.34 1.32 5.48
CA TYR A 28 -14.04 1.04 6.09
C TYR A 28 -13.80 1.96 7.28
N ASP A 29 -13.14 1.43 8.32
CA ASP A 29 -12.80 2.18 9.53
C ASP A 29 -11.88 3.37 9.20
N PRO A 30 -12.33 4.62 9.41
CA PRO A 30 -11.52 5.81 9.13
C PRO A 30 -10.24 5.89 9.99
N ASN A 31 -10.19 5.19 11.13
CA ASN A 31 -8.98 5.12 11.96
C ASN A 31 -7.93 4.15 11.39
N LEU A 32 -8.31 3.29 10.44
CA LEU A 32 -7.39 2.44 9.70
C LEU A 32 -6.96 3.07 8.37
N TYR A 33 -7.85 3.86 7.75
CA TYR A 33 -7.65 4.46 6.43
C TYR A 33 -7.79 5.98 6.51
N GLU A 34 -6.72 6.66 6.92
CA GLU A 34 -6.78 8.09 7.25
C GLU A 34 -6.69 9.00 6.02
N LEU A 35 -5.56 8.95 5.30
CA LEU A 35 -5.23 9.90 4.23
C LEU A 35 -4.93 9.20 2.91
N GLN A 36 -5.32 9.84 1.82
CA GLN A 36 -4.94 9.39 0.48
C GLN A 36 -3.44 9.56 0.27
N ILE A 37 -2.86 8.63 -0.50
CA ILE A 37 -1.46 8.63 -0.89
C ILE A 37 -1.40 9.02 -2.36
N ASP A 38 -0.77 10.15 -2.66
CA ASP A 38 -0.53 10.61 -4.02
C ASP A 38 0.75 9.98 -4.58
N TYR A 39 0.63 8.75 -5.09
CA TYR A 39 1.74 7.99 -5.65
C TYR A 39 1.71 8.01 -7.18
N ASP A 40 2.56 8.84 -7.78
CA ASP A 40 2.71 8.95 -9.23
C ASP A 40 3.70 7.93 -9.78
N ARG A 41 3.20 7.01 -10.58
CA ARG A 41 3.97 5.94 -11.22
C ARG A 41 4.96 6.42 -12.28
N ARG A 42 4.89 7.69 -12.68
CA ARG A 42 5.81 8.31 -13.64
C ARG A 42 7.04 8.91 -12.97
N LEU A 43 7.01 9.04 -11.64
CA LEU A 43 8.11 9.59 -10.87
C LEU A 43 8.94 8.45 -10.26
N ASP A 44 10.26 8.61 -10.33
CA ASP A 44 11.18 7.73 -9.63
C ASP A 44 11.39 8.24 -8.21
N TYR A 45 10.69 7.62 -7.26
CA TYR A 45 10.84 7.91 -5.83
C TYR A 45 12.11 7.27 -5.21
N GLY A 46 12.83 6.46 -5.98
CA GLY A 46 14.00 5.71 -5.54
C GLY A 46 13.67 4.46 -4.73
N TYR A 47 14.70 3.64 -4.51
CA TYR A 47 14.58 2.36 -3.80
C TYR A 47 14.06 2.51 -2.37
N GLU A 48 14.60 3.47 -1.60
CA GLU A 48 14.32 3.60 -0.16
C GLU A 48 12.84 3.90 0.13
N LEU A 49 12.26 4.85 -0.61
CA LEU A 49 10.85 5.21 -0.43
C LEU A 49 9.94 4.05 -0.85
N ASN A 50 10.23 3.41 -1.98
CA ASN A 50 9.49 2.24 -2.43
C ASN A 50 9.57 1.09 -1.41
N TYR A 51 10.73 0.88 -0.80
CA TYR A 51 10.94 -0.11 0.24
C TYR A 51 10.12 0.19 1.49
N LYS A 52 10.16 1.43 2.00
CA LYS A 52 9.40 1.84 3.18
C LYS A 52 7.90 1.70 2.95
N LEU A 53 7.41 2.21 1.82
CA LEU A 53 5.99 2.14 1.46
C LEU A 53 5.52 0.69 1.31
N TYR A 54 6.30 -0.15 0.63
CA TYR A 54 5.99 -1.56 0.48
C TYR A 54 5.88 -2.26 1.84
N ASN A 55 6.89 -2.10 2.70
CA ASN A 55 6.89 -2.73 4.02
C ASN A 55 5.79 -2.19 4.93
N TYR A 56 5.44 -0.90 4.82
CA TYR A 56 4.28 -0.33 5.52
C TYR A 56 3.00 -1.08 5.15
N PHE A 57 2.72 -1.30 3.86
CA PHE A 57 1.53 -2.05 3.43
C PHE A 57 1.56 -3.52 3.84
N ILE A 58 2.74 -4.16 3.87
CA ILE A 58 2.87 -5.53 4.40
C ILE A 58 2.53 -5.54 5.90
N TYR A 59 3.15 -4.65 6.68
CA TYR A 59 2.87 -4.53 8.10
C TYR A 59 1.39 -4.24 8.37
N PHE A 60 0.79 -3.29 7.66
CA PHE A 60 -0.62 -2.92 7.82
C PHE A 60 -1.55 -4.12 7.59
N GLN A 61 -1.36 -4.83 6.47
CA GLN A 61 -2.17 -6.00 6.14
C GLN A 61 -2.06 -7.11 7.21
N LEU A 62 -0.84 -7.38 7.71
CA LEU A 62 -0.63 -8.39 8.75
C LEU A 62 -1.13 -7.94 10.13
N LYS A 63 -0.94 -6.66 10.47
CA LYS A 63 -1.28 -6.11 11.79
C LYS A 63 -2.79 -6.01 11.99
N TYR A 64 -3.52 -5.64 10.93
CA TYR A 64 -4.95 -5.35 10.97
C TYR A 64 -5.79 -6.39 10.22
N ASP A 65 -5.19 -7.50 9.80
CA ASP A 65 -5.81 -8.57 8.98
C ASP A 65 -6.55 -8.02 7.74
N GLN A 66 -5.96 -7.02 7.10
CA GLN A 66 -6.51 -6.39 5.91
C GLN A 66 -5.93 -7.04 4.65
N ARG A 67 -6.73 -7.11 3.59
CA ARG A 67 -6.29 -7.58 2.28
C ARG A 67 -6.45 -6.47 1.27
N LEU A 68 -5.34 -5.85 0.88
CA LEU A 68 -5.32 -4.80 -0.15
C LEU A 68 -5.17 -5.38 -1.56
N THR A 69 -4.79 -6.65 -1.71
CA THR A 69 -4.76 -7.32 -3.02
C THR A 69 -5.13 -8.79 -2.88
N GLN A 70 -5.18 -9.49 -4.01
CA GLN A 70 -5.31 -10.95 -4.09
C GLN A 70 -4.11 -11.70 -3.46
N PHE A 71 -2.98 -11.01 -3.31
CA PHE A 71 -1.77 -11.58 -2.73
C PHE A 71 -1.78 -11.35 -1.23
N VAL A 72 -1.90 -12.43 -0.46
CA VAL A 72 -1.74 -12.38 0.99
C VAL A 72 -0.25 -12.31 1.30
N PRO A 73 0.21 -11.25 2.01
CA PRO A 73 1.58 -11.21 2.48
C PRO A 73 1.90 -12.44 3.33
N ARG A 74 3.02 -13.09 3.06
CA ARG A 74 3.57 -14.18 3.88
C ARG A 74 4.95 -13.76 4.34
N ILE A 75 5.24 -13.96 5.62
CA ILE A 75 6.57 -13.78 6.21
C ILE A 75 7.35 -15.08 6.02
#